data_AF-A0A814V413-F1
#
_entry.id   AF-A0A814V413-F1
#
_cell.length_a   1.000
_cell.length_b   1.000
_cell.length_c   1.000
_cell.angle_alpha   90.00
_cell.angle_beta   90.00
_cell.angle_gamma   90.00
#
_symmetry.space_group_name_H-M   'P 1'
#
loop_
_entity.id
_entity.type
_entity.pdbx_description
1 polymer ?
#
loop_
_entity_poly.entity_id
_entity_poly.type
_entity_poly.pdbx_seq_one_letter_code
_entity_poly.pdbx_strand_id
1 'polypeptide(L)'
;MKKEISIEPLLVKTVNRQSPDANQVHPWIRYLVAGVAAASIYSLIVLILLLAIPIIVLAIGVRYHDPRYCPIEPRISLYLIVHGSVALGLIILNIIISTITIFFFYHRSLISIILVLILSIIILLGTIFSFIWLIIGSVWTFRVNKQVIHEYDTINHYYTYNYCHPVLYRFTFVYLILSYILLVIACCYQCFIRICCPKIQKKETFAFL
;
A
#
# COMPACT_ATOMS: atom_id res chain seq x y z
N MET A 1 20.46 9.80 89.74
CA MET A 1 20.24 8.59 88.92
C MET A 1 19.99 9.02 87.49
N LYS A 2 20.97 8.79 86.62
CA LYS A 2 21.00 9.24 85.22
C LYS A 2 20.49 8.07 84.37
N LYS A 3 19.37 8.26 83.67
CA LYS A 3 18.74 7.24 82.83
C LYS A 3 19.32 7.37 81.42
N GLU A 4 20.12 6.40 80.99
CA GLU A 4 20.59 6.30 79.61
C GLU A 4 19.43 5.87 78.71
N ILE A 5 19.19 6.65 77.67
CA ILE A 5 18.23 6.39 76.60
C ILE A 5 19.03 5.77 75.45
N SER A 6 18.86 4.47 75.25
CA SER A 6 19.45 3.74 74.13
C SER A 6 18.59 3.99 72.87
N ILE A 7 19.12 4.78 71.94
CA ILE A 7 18.54 4.98 70.61
C ILE A 7 19.18 3.94 69.69
N GLU A 8 18.39 2.94 69.31
CA GLU A 8 18.73 1.95 68.30
C GLU A 8 18.71 2.62 66.91
N PRO A 9 19.77 2.52 66.10
CA PRO A 9 19.76 3.09 64.76
C PRO A 9 18.92 2.18 63.85
N LEU A 10 17.81 2.73 63.33
CA LEU A 10 17.12 2.28 62.12
C LEU A 10 18.06 2.46 60.91
N LEU A 11 19.14 1.68 60.92
CA LEU A 11 20.13 1.57 59.87
C LEU A 11 19.49 0.73 58.77
N VAL A 12 19.01 1.44 57.76
CA VAL A 12 19.23 1.07 56.36
C VAL A 12 18.89 -0.39 56.08
N LYS A 13 17.59 -0.68 56.03
CA LYS A 13 17.11 -1.78 55.18
C LYS A 13 17.28 -1.30 53.74
N THR A 14 18.51 -1.43 53.22
CA THR A 14 18.79 -1.42 51.79
C THR A 14 17.78 -2.37 51.17
N VAL A 15 16.77 -1.78 50.56
CA VAL A 15 15.97 -2.43 49.55
C VAL A 15 16.96 -2.77 48.44
N ASN A 16 17.57 -3.95 48.55
CA ASN A 16 18.13 -4.67 47.42
C ASN A 16 16.95 -4.90 46.47
N ARG A 17 16.66 -3.91 45.63
CA ARG A 17 16.07 -4.15 44.32
C ARG A 17 17.13 -4.93 43.56
N GLN A 18 17.13 -6.24 43.79
CA GLN A 18 17.62 -7.20 42.83
C GLN A 18 16.91 -6.81 41.53
N SER A 19 17.64 -6.19 40.60
CA SER A 19 17.13 -5.97 39.26
C SER A 19 16.72 -7.35 38.76
N PRO A 20 15.44 -7.60 38.45
CA PRO A 20 15.01 -8.93 38.01
C PRO A 20 15.87 -9.30 36.80
N ASP A 21 16.57 -10.43 36.92
CA ASP A 21 17.46 -10.97 35.90
C ASP A 21 16.79 -10.88 34.53
N ALA A 22 17.31 -9.98 33.68
CA ALA A 22 16.87 -9.80 32.29
C ALA A 22 17.08 -11.07 31.42
N ASN A 23 17.63 -12.14 32.00
CA ASN A 23 17.96 -13.40 31.34
C ASN A 23 16.91 -14.51 31.48
N GLN A 24 15.85 -14.33 32.27
CA GLN A 24 14.79 -15.36 32.43
C GLN A 24 13.56 -15.11 31.55
N VAL A 25 13.74 -14.53 30.36
CA VAL A 25 12.66 -14.43 29.36
C VAL A 25 12.40 -15.81 28.78
N HIS A 26 11.19 -16.33 29.00
CA HIS A 26 10.75 -17.64 28.52
C HIS A 26 10.99 -17.80 26.99
N PRO A 27 11.45 -18.97 26.52
CA PRO A 27 11.78 -19.21 25.12
C PRO A 27 10.62 -18.95 24.15
N TRP A 28 9.37 -19.16 24.58
CA TRP A 28 8.18 -18.89 23.74
C TRP A 28 7.99 -17.39 23.42
N ILE A 29 8.38 -16.49 24.32
CA ILE A 29 8.33 -15.03 24.10
C ILE A 29 9.33 -14.64 23.01
N ARG A 30 10.53 -15.25 23.00
CA ARG A 30 11.55 -14.98 21.98
C ARG A 30 11.08 -15.36 20.58
N TYR A 31 10.41 -16.50 20.43
CA TYR A 31 9.84 -16.92 19.15
C TYR A 31 8.70 -16.00 18.68
N LEU A 32 7.84 -15.53 19.59
CA LEU A 32 6.77 -14.57 19.25
C LEU A 32 7.34 -13.23 18.77
N VAL A 33 8.31 -12.67 19.51
CA VAL A 33 8.94 -11.39 19.15
C VAL A 33 9.67 -11.50 17.82
N ALA A 34 10.42 -12.58 17.59
CA ALA A 34 11.08 -12.83 16.32
C ALA A 34 10.09 -12.98 15.16
N GLY A 35 8.96 -13.68 15.39
CA GLY A 35 7.89 -13.83 14.39
C GLY A 35 7.24 -12.51 14.00
N VAL A 36 6.88 -11.66 14.98
CA VAL A 36 6.29 -10.34 14.74
C VAL A 36 7.28 -9.42 14.02
N ALA A 37 8.55 -9.44 14.42
CA ALA A 37 9.60 -8.64 13.77
C ALA A 37 9.84 -9.08 12.31
N ALA A 38 9.88 -10.39 12.04
CA ALA A 38 10.01 -10.89 10.68
C ALA A 38 8.80 -10.48 9.80
N ALA A 39 7.59 -10.59 10.34
CA ALA A 39 6.37 -10.20 9.63
C ALA A 39 6.30 -8.69 9.34
N SER A 40 6.74 -7.84 10.29
CA SER A 40 6.75 -6.39 10.09
C SER A 40 7.80 -5.95 9.06
N ILE A 41 8.99 -6.54 9.07
CA ILE A 41 10.03 -6.29 8.06
C ILE A 41 9.54 -6.71 6.67
N TYR A 42 8.95 -7.91 6.56
CA TYR A 42 8.38 -8.39 5.31
C TYR A 42 7.28 -7.45 4.78
N SER A 43 6.36 -7.04 5.65
CA SER A 43 5.29 -6.10 5.30
C SER A 43 5.84 -4.76 4.80
N LEU A 44 6.89 -4.24 5.45
CA LEU A 44 7.53 -2.99 5.06
C LEU A 44 8.21 -3.08 3.69
N ILE A 45 8.90 -4.19 3.40
CA ILE A 45 9.51 -4.45 2.09
C ILE A 45 8.42 -4.50 1.00
N VAL A 46 7.35 -5.24 1.24
CA VAL A 46 6.22 -5.33 0.30
C VAL A 46 5.58 -3.96 0.07
N LEU A 47 5.40 -3.16 1.13
CA LEU A 47 4.84 -1.82 1.02
C LEU A 47 5.72 -0.90 0.17
N ILE A 48 7.04 -0.92 0.36
CA ILE A 48 7.98 -0.12 -0.45
C ILE A 48 7.89 -0.52 -1.92
N LEU A 49 7.87 -1.82 -2.22
CA LEU A 49 7.73 -2.33 -3.59
C LEU A 49 6.39 -1.90 -4.20
N LEU A 50 5.30 -1.97 -3.43
CA LEU A 50 3.97 -1.54 -3.87
C LEU A 50 3.89 -0.04 -4.12
N LEU A 51 4.63 0.79 -3.39
CA LEU A 51 4.73 2.24 -3.61
C LEU A 51 5.63 2.60 -4.80
N ALA A 52 6.68 1.81 -5.06
CA ALA A 52 7.58 2.05 -6.18
C ALA A 52 6.85 1.99 -7.53
N ILE A 53 5.94 1.02 -7.71
CA ILE A 53 5.18 0.83 -8.94
C ILE A 53 4.40 2.10 -9.37
N PRO A 54 3.48 2.67 -8.56
CA PRO A 54 2.70 3.84 -8.95
C PRO A 54 3.56 5.11 -9.09
N ILE A 55 4.68 5.21 -8.35
CA ILE A 55 5.65 6.30 -8.55
C ILE A 55 6.29 6.21 -9.95
N ILE A 56 6.72 5.02 -10.37
CA ILE A 56 7.30 4.81 -11.70
C ILE A 56 6.27 5.09 -12.79
N VAL A 57 5.04 4.60 -12.63
CA VAL A 57 3.92 4.87 -13.57
C VAL A 57 3.69 6.37 -13.71
N LEU A 58 3.61 7.10 -12.60
CA LEU A 58 3.45 8.55 -12.59
C LEU A 58 4.65 9.25 -13.24
N ALA A 59 5.87 8.85 -12.90
CA ALA A 59 7.09 9.46 -13.42
C ALA A 59 7.22 9.32 -14.94
N ILE A 60 6.91 8.14 -15.49
CA ILE A 60 6.90 7.92 -16.94
C ILE A 60 5.79 8.76 -17.59
N GLY A 61 4.59 8.79 -17.01
CA GLY A 61 3.48 9.59 -17.51
C GLY A 61 3.83 11.09 -17.59
N VAL A 62 4.45 11.63 -16.54
CA VAL A 62 4.89 13.05 -16.50
C VAL A 62 6.04 13.30 -17.46
N ARG A 63 7.04 12.40 -17.52
CA ARG A 63 8.23 12.55 -18.38
C ARG A 63 7.86 12.62 -19.86
N TYR A 64 6.87 11.85 -20.29
CA TYR A 64 6.41 11.78 -21.68
C TYR A 64 5.03 12.42 -21.87
N HIS A 65 4.72 13.44 -21.07
CA HIS A 65 3.44 14.15 -21.18
C HIS A 65 3.31 14.94 -22.49
N ASP A 66 4.42 15.43 -23.05
CA ASP A 66 4.37 16.22 -24.27
C ASP A 66 3.78 15.41 -25.44
N PRO A 67 2.84 15.99 -26.21
CA PRO A 67 2.18 15.29 -27.31
C PRO A 67 3.14 14.86 -28.43
N ARG A 68 4.35 15.44 -28.47
CA ARG A 68 5.42 15.07 -29.42
C ARG A 68 5.93 13.64 -29.23
N TYR A 69 5.86 13.10 -28.01
CA TYR A 69 6.35 11.74 -27.74
C TYR A 69 5.37 10.65 -28.17
N CYS A 70 4.09 10.96 -28.35
CA CYS A 70 3.09 10.01 -28.81
C CYS A 70 1.93 10.72 -29.53
N PRO A 71 2.17 11.30 -30.72
CA PRO A 71 1.14 12.01 -31.49
C PRO A 71 -0.06 11.13 -31.86
N ILE A 72 0.16 9.81 -32.03
CA ILE A 72 -0.91 8.87 -32.40
C ILE A 72 -1.99 8.76 -31.31
N GLU A 73 -1.61 8.87 -30.04
CA GLU A 73 -2.53 8.82 -28.91
C GLU A 73 -1.96 9.53 -27.67
N PRO A 74 -2.14 10.86 -27.55
CA PRO A 74 -1.61 11.62 -26.42
C PRO A 74 -2.28 11.26 -25.08
N ARG A 75 -3.41 10.54 -25.11
CA ARG A 75 -4.17 10.13 -23.92
C ARG A 75 -3.47 9.02 -23.14
N ILE A 76 -2.51 8.31 -23.74
CA ILE A 76 -1.73 7.27 -23.05
C ILE A 76 -0.97 7.85 -21.85
N SER A 77 -0.27 8.98 -22.04
CA SER A 77 0.45 9.64 -20.95
C SER A 77 -0.49 10.15 -19.87
N LEU A 78 -1.66 10.70 -20.25
CA LEU A 78 -2.68 11.15 -19.30
C LEU A 78 -3.23 9.99 -18.46
N TYR A 79 -3.45 8.82 -19.09
CA TYR A 79 -3.86 7.61 -18.39
C TYR A 79 -2.88 7.24 -17.27
N LEU A 80 -1.58 7.21 -17.55
CA LEU A 80 -0.54 6.89 -16.55
C LEU A 80 -0.52 7.90 -15.40
N ILE A 81 -0.66 9.20 -15.69
CA ILE A 81 -0.65 10.25 -14.66
C ILE A 81 -1.85 10.10 -13.71
N VAL A 82 -3.05 9.96 -14.27
CA VAL A 82 -4.28 9.82 -13.47
C VAL A 82 -4.26 8.51 -12.69
N HIS A 83 -3.85 7.41 -13.32
CA HIS A 83 -3.77 6.12 -12.63
C HIS A 83 -2.72 6.15 -11.50
N GLY A 84 -1.52 6.67 -11.77
CA GLY A 84 -0.45 6.73 -10.78
C GLY A 84 -0.84 7.58 -9.57
N SER A 85 -1.45 8.75 -9.80
CA SER A 85 -1.89 9.64 -8.72
C SER A 85 -3.02 9.05 -7.88
N VAL A 86 -4.03 8.45 -8.51
CA VAL A 86 -5.15 7.80 -7.81
C VAL A 86 -4.67 6.60 -7.01
N ALA A 87 -3.78 5.79 -7.57
CA ALA A 87 -3.20 4.64 -6.85
C ALA A 87 -2.41 5.09 -5.61
N LEU A 88 -1.57 6.13 -5.72
CA LEU A 88 -0.86 6.71 -4.58
C LEU A 88 -1.82 7.26 -3.53
N GLY A 89 -2.84 8.02 -3.96
CA GLY A 89 -3.86 8.56 -3.07
C GLY A 89 -4.59 7.48 -2.29
N LEU A 90 -4.98 6.38 -2.96
CA LEU A 90 -5.61 5.23 -2.33
C LEU A 90 -4.69 4.53 -1.32
N ILE A 91 -3.40 4.37 -1.63
CA ILE A 91 -2.44 3.77 -0.69
C ILE A 91 -2.30 4.66 0.56
N ILE A 92 -2.11 5.96 0.38
CA ILE A 92 -2.01 6.92 1.48
C ILE A 92 -3.29 6.89 2.33
N LEU A 93 -4.47 6.88 1.70
CA LEU A 93 -5.75 6.83 2.38
C LEU A 93 -5.89 5.55 3.23
N ASN A 94 -5.45 4.40 2.73
CA ASN A 94 -5.43 3.15 3.50
C ASN A 94 -4.50 3.21 4.71
N ILE A 95 -3.31 3.82 4.57
CA ILE A 95 -2.38 4.02 5.70
C ILE A 95 -3.02 4.93 6.76
N ILE A 96 -3.68 6.00 6.33
CA ILE A 96 -4.39 6.92 7.22
C ILE A 96 -5.51 6.18 7.97
N ILE A 97 -6.37 5.42 7.27
CA ILE A 97 -7.43 4.63 7.90
C ILE A 97 -6.86 3.61 8.88
N SER A 98 -5.79 2.90 8.52
CA SER A 98 -5.16 1.93 9.41
C SER A 98 -4.65 2.60 10.69
N THR A 99 -4.01 3.76 10.57
CA THR A 99 -3.48 4.51 11.72
C THR A 99 -4.61 5.02 12.61
N ILE A 100 -5.66 5.59 12.00
CA ILE A 100 -6.89 6.03 12.65
C ILE A 100 -7.55 4.87 13.38
N THR A 101 -7.71 3.72 12.74
CA THR A 101 -8.36 2.55 13.33
C THR A 101 -7.60 2.04 14.56
N ILE A 102 -6.27 1.99 14.50
CA ILE A 102 -5.43 1.59 15.65
C ILE A 102 -5.53 2.60 16.79
N PHE A 103 -5.43 3.89 16.48
CA PHE A 103 -5.51 4.95 17.49
C PHE A 103 -6.88 4.99 18.16
N PHE A 104 -7.95 4.80 17.40
CA PHE A 104 -9.32 4.87 17.91
C PHE A 104 -9.82 3.57 18.53
N PHE A 105 -9.20 2.42 18.25
CA PHE A 105 -9.45 1.19 19.02
C PHE A 105 -9.20 1.43 20.53
N TYR A 106 -8.30 2.35 20.86
CA TYR A 106 -8.04 2.78 22.23
C TYR A 106 -9.11 3.72 22.81
N HIS A 107 -9.71 4.58 21.98
CA HIS A 107 -10.69 5.59 22.41
C HIS A 107 -12.01 5.43 21.63
N ARG A 108 -12.93 4.62 22.18
CA ARG A 108 -14.21 4.18 21.57
C ARG A 108 -15.23 5.32 21.40
N SER A 109 -14.98 6.28 20.51
CA SER A 109 -15.89 7.40 20.20
C SER A 109 -16.71 7.17 18.93
N LEU A 110 -17.97 7.62 18.92
CA LEU A 110 -18.87 7.51 17.76
C LEU A 110 -18.37 8.28 16.52
N ILE A 111 -17.72 9.43 16.72
CA ILE A 111 -17.19 10.29 15.65
C ILE A 111 -16.14 9.53 14.82
N SER A 112 -15.27 8.76 15.48
CA SER A 112 -14.24 7.96 14.81
C SER A 112 -14.84 6.88 13.90
N ILE A 113 -15.92 6.23 14.35
CA ILE A 113 -16.62 5.20 13.56
C ILE A 113 -17.19 5.83 12.29
N ILE A 114 -17.87 6.97 12.42
CA ILE A 114 -18.43 7.70 11.27
C ILE A 114 -17.33 8.09 10.29
N LEU A 115 -16.19 8.58 10.78
CA LEU A 115 -15.06 8.97 9.95
C LEU A 115 -14.44 7.78 9.19
N VAL A 116 -14.26 6.63 9.85
CA VAL A 116 -13.78 5.40 9.20
C VAL A 116 -14.76 4.94 8.10
N LEU A 117 -16.06 5.02 8.35
CA LEU A 117 -17.08 4.69 7.35
C LEU A 117 -17.01 5.61 6.13
N ILE A 118 -16.89 6.92 6.34
CA ILE A 118 -16.75 7.91 5.24
C ILE A 118 -15.50 7.62 4.41
N LEU A 119 -14.34 7.42 5.06
CA LEU A 119 -13.09 7.12 4.35
C LEU A 119 -13.18 5.79 3.60
N SER A 120 -13.86 4.79 4.16
CA SER A 120 -14.11 3.50 3.49
C SER A 120 -14.96 3.66 2.22
N ILE A 121 -15.98 4.51 2.25
CA ILE A 121 -16.79 4.85 1.07
C ILE A 121 -15.95 5.55 0.00
N ILE A 122 -15.08 6.48 0.39
CA ILE A 122 -14.17 7.17 -0.55
C ILE A 122 -13.23 6.16 -1.23
N ILE A 123 -12.69 5.20 -0.49
CA ILE A 123 -11.88 4.11 -1.07
C ILE A 123 -12.70 3.32 -2.08
N LEU A 124 -13.93 2.91 -1.73
CA LEU A 124 -14.78 2.15 -2.63
C LEU A 124 -15.01 2.92 -3.94
N LEU A 125 -15.35 4.21 -3.87
CA LEU A 125 -15.53 5.06 -5.05
C LEU A 125 -14.24 5.15 -5.89
N GLY A 126 -13.09 5.34 -5.24
CA GLY A 126 -11.79 5.39 -5.91
C GLY A 126 -11.40 4.07 -6.57
N THR A 127 -11.78 2.92 -6.00
CA THR A 127 -11.56 1.61 -6.62
C THR A 127 -12.43 1.39 -7.85
N ILE A 128 -13.71 1.78 -7.81
CA ILE A 128 -14.61 1.73 -8.97
C ILE A 128 -14.08 2.64 -10.08
N PHE A 129 -13.67 3.86 -9.74
CA PHE A 129 -13.05 4.79 -10.67
C PHE A 129 -11.79 4.17 -11.31
N SER A 130 -10.90 3.58 -10.51
CA SER A 130 -9.67 2.96 -11.01
C SER A 130 -9.97 1.80 -11.97
N PHE A 131 -11.00 1.01 -11.70
CA PHE A 131 -11.43 -0.08 -12.57
C PHE A 131 -11.95 0.43 -13.92
N ILE A 132 -12.81 1.46 -13.91
CA ILE A 132 -13.29 2.09 -15.14
C ILE A 132 -12.13 2.71 -15.92
N TRP A 133 -11.20 3.39 -15.22
CA TRP A 133 -10.03 4.00 -15.82
C TRP A 133 -9.09 2.97 -16.45
N LEU A 134 -8.92 1.79 -15.84
CA LEU A 134 -8.16 0.66 -16.40
C LEU A 134 -8.74 0.21 -17.75
N ILE A 135 -10.07 0.10 -17.86
CA ILE A 135 -10.74 -0.25 -19.12
C ILE A 135 -10.48 0.81 -20.19
N ILE A 136 -10.63 2.10 -19.82
CA ILE A 136 -10.39 3.22 -20.74
C ILE A 136 -8.95 3.22 -21.25
N GLY A 137 -7.96 3.08 -20.36
CA GLY A 137 -6.55 2.98 -20.72
C GLY A 137 -6.26 1.81 -21.65
N SER A 138 -6.90 0.67 -21.40
CA SER A 138 -6.79 -0.52 -22.26
C SER A 138 -7.27 -0.24 -23.68
N VAL A 139 -8.43 0.42 -23.82
CA VAL A 139 -8.97 0.79 -25.13
C VAL A 139 -8.00 1.72 -25.87
N TRP A 140 -7.44 2.72 -25.20
CA TRP A 140 -6.48 3.65 -25.82
C TRP A 140 -5.20 2.94 -26.27
N THR A 141 -4.59 2.13 -25.40
CA THR A 141 -3.31 1.47 -25.71
C THR A 141 -3.45 0.34 -26.73
N PHE A 142 -4.50 -0.47 -26.67
CA PHE A 142 -4.67 -1.59 -27.59
C PHE A 142 -5.19 -1.16 -28.96
N ARG A 143 -5.95 -0.05 -29.06
CA ARG A 143 -6.43 0.48 -30.34
C ARG A 143 -5.29 0.81 -31.30
N VAL A 144 -4.21 1.37 -30.80
CA VAL A 144 -3.08 1.85 -31.62
C VAL A 144 -1.98 0.82 -31.85
N ASN A 145 -2.08 -0.39 -31.26
CA ASN A 145 -1.03 -1.41 -31.30
C ASN A 145 -0.60 -1.81 -32.72
N LYS A 146 -1.53 -1.85 -33.67
CA LYS A 146 -1.23 -2.22 -35.07
C LYS A 146 -0.66 -1.07 -35.90
N GLN A 147 -0.80 0.16 -35.43
CA GLN A 147 -0.50 1.38 -36.20
C GLN A 147 0.74 2.09 -35.67
N VAL A 148 1.22 1.73 -34.48
CA VAL A 148 2.34 2.41 -33.83
C VAL A 148 3.66 2.15 -34.55
N ILE A 149 4.39 3.23 -34.81
CA ILE A 149 5.75 3.21 -35.34
C ILE A 149 6.68 3.73 -34.25
N HIS A 150 7.80 3.04 -34.03
CA HIS A 150 8.79 3.42 -33.02
C HIS A 150 10.02 4.11 -33.62
N GLU A 151 10.11 4.15 -34.94
CA GLU A 151 11.23 4.73 -35.66
C GLU A 151 10.97 6.23 -35.87
N TYR A 152 11.98 7.03 -35.50
CA TYR A 152 11.99 8.46 -35.78
C TYR A 152 12.48 8.66 -37.21
N ASP A 153 11.76 9.47 -38.00
CA ASP A 153 12.19 9.80 -39.35
C ASP A 153 13.39 10.76 -39.28
N THR A 154 14.59 10.18 -39.32
CA THR A 154 15.86 10.91 -39.31
C THR A 154 16.10 11.70 -40.59
N ILE A 155 15.46 11.33 -41.70
CA ILE A 155 15.68 11.97 -43.01
C ILE A 155 15.01 13.34 -42.99
N ASN A 156 13.75 13.38 -42.58
CA ASN A 156 12.96 14.60 -42.61
C ASN A 156 12.88 15.33 -41.25
N HIS A 157 13.54 14.80 -40.22
CA HIS A 157 13.58 15.36 -38.86
C HIS A 157 12.18 15.64 -38.26
N TYR A 158 11.16 14.87 -38.63
CA TYR A 158 9.80 15.02 -38.10
C TYR A 158 9.25 13.74 -37.49
N TYR A 159 8.37 13.89 -36.50
CA TYR A 159 7.62 12.79 -35.91
C TYR A 159 6.43 12.46 -36.81
N THR A 160 6.38 11.24 -37.33
CA THR A 160 5.20 10.78 -38.08
C THR A 160 3.97 10.78 -37.15
N TYR A 161 2.78 10.97 -37.72
CA TYR A 161 1.52 10.97 -36.95
C TYR A 161 1.28 9.64 -36.20
N ASN A 162 1.92 8.56 -36.67
CA ASN A 162 1.86 7.23 -36.07
C ASN A 162 3.00 6.94 -35.07
N TYR A 163 3.87 7.91 -34.81
CA TYR A 163 4.98 7.71 -33.88
C TYR A 163 4.48 7.60 -32.44
N CYS A 164 5.10 6.70 -31.68
CA CYS A 164 5.02 6.72 -30.21
C CYS A 164 6.31 6.19 -29.59
N HIS A 165 6.81 6.92 -28.60
CA HIS A 165 8.05 6.63 -27.93
C HIS A 165 8.01 5.22 -27.29
N PRO A 166 9.02 4.36 -27.55
CA PRO A 166 8.94 2.93 -27.20
C PRO A 166 8.84 2.70 -25.70
N VAL A 167 9.49 3.51 -24.86
CA VAL A 167 9.42 3.39 -23.40
C VAL A 167 7.99 3.62 -22.91
N LEU A 168 7.32 4.67 -23.37
CA LEU A 168 5.96 5.02 -22.95
C LEU A 168 4.97 3.92 -23.38
N TYR A 169 5.03 3.52 -24.64
CA TYR A 169 4.10 2.53 -25.18
C TYR A 169 4.30 1.14 -24.56
N ARG A 170 5.53 0.60 -24.58
CA ARG A 170 5.83 -0.74 -24.05
C ARG A 170 5.57 -0.83 -22.56
N PHE A 171 5.95 0.21 -21.80
CA PHE A 171 5.66 0.26 -20.37
C PHE A 171 4.16 0.22 -20.10
N THR A 172 3.37 1.06 -20.77
CA THR A 172 1.91 1.09 -20.58
C THR A 172 1.28 -0.25 -20.96
N PHE A 173 1.71 -0.83 -22.08
CA PHE A 173 1.21 -2.11 -22.56
C PHE A 173 1.47 -3.25 -21.56
N VAL A 174 2.71 -3.37 -21.08
CA VAL A 174 3.09 -4.37 -20.06
C VAL A 174 2.36 -4.11 -18.74
N TYR A 175 2.28 -2.84 -18.31
CA TYR A 175 1.58 -2.45 -17.09
C TYR A 175 0.09 -2.85 -17.12
N LEU A 176 -0.60 -2.62 -18.23
CA LEU A 176 -1.98 -3.03 -18.41
C LEU A 176 -2.15 -4.55 -18.30
N ILE A 177 -1.30 -5.33 -18.99
CA ILE A 177 -1.35 -6.80 -18.94
C ILE A 177 -1.11 -7.30 -17.52
N LEU A 178 -0.08 -6.78 -16.83
CA LEU A 178 0.22 -7.14 -15.45
C LEU A 178 -0.95 -6.79 -14.53
N SER A 179 -1.60 -5.64 -14.73
CA SER A 179 -2.75 -5.20 -13.94
C SER A 179 -3.94 -6.14 -14.10
N TYR A 180 -4.22 -6.62 -15.32
CA TYR A 180 -5.25 -7.64 -15.55
C TYR A 180 -4.92 -8.98 -14.90
N ILE A 181 -3.67 -9.45 -15.01
CA ILE A 181 -3.23 -10.70 -14.38
C ILE A 181 -3.41 -10.61 -12.86
N LEU A 182 -2.97 -9.51 -12.25
CA LEU A 182 -3.13 -9.27 -10.82
C LEU A 182 -4.61 -9.21 -10.41
N LEU A 183 -5.47 -8.59 -11.22
CA LEU A 183 -6.91 -8.55 -10.97
C LEU A 183 -7.52 -9.96 -10.98
N VAL A 184 -7.18 -10.79 -11.97
CA VAL A 184 -7.66 -12.18 -12.05
C VAL A 184 -7.18 -12.98 -10.84
N ILE A 185 -5.90 -12.89 -10.47
CA ILE A 185 -5.34 -13.56 -9.28
C ILE A 185 -6.07 -13.10 -8.01
N ALA A 186 -6.29 -11.79 -7.85
CA ALA A 186 -7.00 -11.25 -6.70
C ALA A 186 -8.44 -11.77 -6.60
N CYS A 187 -9.16 -11.82 -7.73
CA CYS A 187 -10.50 -12.41 -7.78
C CYS A 187 -10.49 -13.90 -7.44
N CYS A 188 -9.58 -14.69 -8.01
CA CYS A 188 -9.44 -16.12 -7.72
C CYS A 188 -9.13 -16.37 -6.24
N TYR A 189 -8.21 -15.59 -5.66
CA TYR A 189 -7.84 -15.69 -4.25
C TYR A 189 -9.03 -15.36 -3.32
N GLN A 190 -9.78 -14.29 -3.62
CA GLN A 190 -10.96 -13.91 -2.84
C GLN A 190 -12.07 -14.97 -2.93
N CYS A 191 -12.31 -15.52 -4.12
CA CYS A 191 -13.27 -16.62 -4.31
C CYS A 191 -12.85 -17.87 -3.54
N PHE A 192 -11.57 -18.25 -3.62
CA PHE A 192 -11.03 -19.41 -2.93
C PHE A 192 -11.20 -19.29 -1.41
N ILE A 193 -10.86 -18.14 -0.82
CA ILE A 193 -11.03 -17.93 0.63
C ILE A 193 -12.49 -18.02 1.06
N ARG A 194 -13.40 -17.36 0.32
CA ARG A 194 -14.83 -17.32 0.66
C ARG A 194 -15.48 -18.71 0.55
N ILE A 195 -15.10 -19.51 -0.43
CA ILE A 195 -15.68 -20.83 -0.69
C ILE A 195 -15.05 -21.92 0.18
N CYS A 196 -13.71 -21.98 0.25
CA CYS A 196 -13.00 -23.09 0.89
C CYS A 196 -12.82 -22.89 2.40
N CYS A 197 -12.83 -21.67 2.91
CA CYS A 197 -12.59 -21.36 4.32
C CYS A 197 -13.68 -20.50 4.99
N PRO A 198 -14.98 -20.86 4.89
CA PRO A 198 -16.05 -20.08 5.52
C PRO A 198 -15.91 -19.98 7.06
N LYS A 199 -15.16 -20.91 7.67
CA LYS A 199 -14.89 -20.92 9.12
C LYS A 199 -13.94 -19.81 9.58
N ILE A 200 -13.06 -19.30 8.72
CA ILE A 200 -12.14 -18.19 9.07
C ILE A 200 -12.90 -16.86 9.07
N GLN A 201 -13.89 -16.69 8.18
CA GLN A 201 -14.70 -15.47 8.06
C GLN A 201 -15.48 -15.14 9.35
N LYS A 202 -16.02 -16.14 10.05
CA LYS A 202 -16.73 -15.92 11.33
C LYS A 202 -15.84 -15.31 12.42
N LYS A 203 -14.52 -15.51 12.36
CA LYS A 203 -13.59 -15.03 13.39
C LYS A 203 -13.18 -13.56 13.18
N GLU A 204 -13.14 -13.10 11.93
CA GLU A 204 -12.88 -11.68 11.63
C GLU A 204 -14.13 -10.80 11.76
N THR A 205 -15.33 -11.30 11.43
CA THR A 205 -16.57 -10.53 11.59
C THR A 205 -16.94 -10.28 13.06
N PHE A 206 -16.54 -11.17 13.99
CA PHE A 206 -16.73 -10.97 15.44
C PHE A 206 -15.68 -10.06 16.10
N ALA A 207 -14.61 -9.70 15.39
CA ALA A 207 -13.62 -8.73 15.91
C ALA A 207 -14.02 -7.27 15.63
N PHE A 208 -15.04 -7.04 14.78
CA PHE A 208 -15.53 -5.72 14.39
C PHE A 208 -16.95 -5.39 14.87
N LEU A 209 -17.57 -6.29 15.65
CA LEU A 209 -18.87 -6.10 16.36
C LEU A 209 -18.62 -6.12 17.87
#